data_AF-A0A7C8ADS7-F1
#
_entry.id   AF-A0A7C8ADS7-F1
#
_cell.length_a   1.000
_cell.length_b   1.000
_cell.length_c   1.000
_cell.angle_alpha   90.00
_cell.angle_beta   90.00
_cell.angle_gamma   90.00
#
_symmetry.space_group_name_H-M   'P 1'
#
loop_
_entity.id
_entity.type
_entity.pdbx_description
1 polymer ?
#
loop_
_entity_poly.entity_id
_entity_poly.type
_entity_poly.pdbx_seq_one_letter_code
_entity_poly.pdbx_strand_id
1 'polypeptide(L)'
;MSKEKSAPGAALGWLSSLKLTLVLFFALAAASVVGTLLPQEISLPELREHFGPATASLINFLALNNLYHSMWFRILLLLLCTNLVACTIERLPKTIRLIRRSQDPFDSQKLSRFGMSSSIAAALPLEQTQSVVESAVCETFGRMCRIESARVGGLGPLCAVSETGRWSTLMVYAVHLSVLIVLVGAMAGSFLGFKGAMNLTEGETSDKVMLAGAESVTELPFEVRCDKF
;
A
#
# COMPACT_ATOMS: atom_id res chain seq x y z
N MET A 1 -23.19 -18.32 18.27
CA MET A 1 -23.59 -18.46 16.84
C MET A 1 -22.35 -18.42 15.98
N SER A 2 -21.82 -19.61 15.67
CA SER A 2 -20.67 -19.81 14.80
C SER A 2 -21.09 -19.47 13.37
N LYS A 3 -20.58 -18.38 12.80
CA LYS A 3 -20.75 -18.10 11.38
C LYS A 3 -19.84 -19.08 10.63
N GLU A 4 -20.44 -20.09 10.00
CA GLU A 4 -19.81 -20.84 8.92
C GLU A 4 -19.23 -19.84 7.91
N LYS A 5 -17.90 -19.75 7.88
CA LYS A 5 -17.21 -19.00 6.84
C LYS A 5 -17.33 -19.84 5.56
N SER A 6 -18.22 -19.42 4.68
CA SER A 6 -18.23 -19.79 3.26
C SER A 6 -16.79 -19.91 2.72
N ALA A 7 -16.49 -20.95 1.95
CA ALA A 7 -15.16 -21.25 1.39
C ALA A 7 -14.39 -20.02 0.83
N PRO A 8 -15.00 -19.09 0.05
CA PRO A 8 -14.35 -17.84 -0.34
C PRO A 8 -13.91 -16.96 0.84
N GLY A 9 -14.65 -16.94 1.95
CA GLY A 9 -14.27 -16.20 3.17
C GLY A 9 -13.12 -16.82 3.95
N ALA A 10 -12.88 -18.13 3.81
CA ALA A 10 -11.71 -18.80 4.38
C ALA A 10 -10.45 -18.50 3.55
N ALA A 11 -10.54 -18.58 2.21
CA ALA A 11 -9.45 -18.23 1.30
C ALA A 11 -9.06 -16.75 1.42
N LEU A 12 -10.04 -15.85 1.47
CA LEU A 12 -9.79 -14.42 1.68
C LEU A 12 -9.13 -14.17 3.05
N GLY A 13 -9.51 -14.93 4.09
CA GLY A 13 -8.91 -14.82 5.42
C GLY A 13 -7.44 -15.28 5.47
N TRP A 14 -7.08 -16.31 4.70
CA TRP A 14 -5.69 -16.75 4.58
C TRP A 14 -4.85 -15.74 3.77
N LEU A 15 -5.40 -15.25 2.66
CA LEU A 15 -4.78 -14.21 1.82
C LEU A 15 -4.68 -12.84 2.51
N SER A 16 -5.49 -12.56 3.53
CA SER A 16 -5.48 -11.31 4.32
C SER A 16 -4.53 -11.38 5.54
N SER A 17 -3.68 -12.41 5.60
CA SER A 17 -2.74 -12.58 6.71
C SER A 17 -1.55 -11.61 6.62
N LEU A 18 -1.34 -10.81 7.67
CA LEU A 18 -0.17 -9.93 7.80
C LEU A 18 1.15 -10.72 7.78
N LYS A 19 1.16 -11.95 8.33
CA LYS A 19 2.34 -12.81 8.32
C LYS A 19 2.73 -13.17 6.89
N LEU A 20 1.75 -13.47 6.04
CA LEU A 20 1.97 -13.76 4.63
C LEU A 20 2.53 -12.52 3.91
N THR A 21 1.94 -11.34 4.15
CA THR A 21 2.42 -10.07 3.58
C THR A 21 3.90 -9.84 3.88
N LEU A 22 4.30 -9.99 5.14
CA LEU A 22 5.69 -9.76 5.56
C LEU A 22 6.65 -10.76 4.93
N VAL A 23 6.28 -12.05 4.89
CA VAL A 23 7.10 -13.08 4.24
C VAL A 23 7.30 -12.77 2.75
N LEU A 24 6.23 -12.41 2.05
CA LEU A 24 6.31 -12.06 0.62
C LEU A 24 7.14 -10.80 0.38
N PHE A 25 6.95 -9.78 1.21
CA PHE A 25 7.73 -8.56 1.14
C PHE A 25 9.23 -8.82 1.33
N PHE A 26 9.62 -9.57 2.36
CA PHE A 26 11.03 -9.89 2.59
C PHE A 26 11.61 -10.81 1.52
N ALA A 27 10.85 -11.76 1.01
CA ALA A 27 11.27 -12.62 -0.10
C ALA A 27 11.55 -11.80 -1.37
N LEU A 28 10.63 -10.89 -1.74
CA LEU A 28 10.81 -9.97 -2.86
C LEU A 28 11.98 -9.01 -2.65
N ALA A 29 12.14 -8.47 -1.43
CA ALA A 29 13.25 -7.58 -1.10
C ALA A 29 14.59 -8.29 -1.23
N ALA A 30 14.74 -9.50 -0.67
CA ALA A 30 15.96 -10.30 -0.78
C ALA A 30 16.27 -10.65 -2.24
N ALA A 31 15.27 -11.10 -3.00
CA ALA A 31 15.41 -11.37 -4.43
C ALA A 31 15.86 -10.11 -5.19
N SER A 32 15.24 -8.96 -4.92
CA SER A 32 15.55 -7.69 -5.59
C SER A 32 16.97 -7.20 -5.28
N VAL A 33 17.45 -7.36 -4.05
CA VAL A 33 18.84 -7.05 -3.68
C VAL A 33 19.80 -7.93 -4.49
N VAL A 34 19.55 -9.24 -4.54
CA VAL A 34 20.39 -10.17 -5.34
C VAL A 34 20.35 -9.81 -6.81
N GLY A 35 19.19 -9.52 -7.38
CA GLY A 35 19.05 -9.13 -8.78
C GLY A 35 19.71 -7.79 -9.12
N THR A 36 19.75 -6.86 -8.17
CA THR A 36 20.43 -5.56 -8.36
C THR A 36 21.95 -5.70 -8.36
N LEU A 37 22.48 -6.65 -7.58
CA LEU A 37 23.92 -6.92 -7.50
C LEU A 37 24.44 -7.79 -8.67
N LEU A 38 23.57 -8.57 -9.31
CA LEU A 38 23.94 -9.43 -10.43
C LEU A 38 23.69 -8.72 -11.77
N PRO A 39 24.60 -8.84 -12.75
CA PRO A 39 24.35 -8.38 -14.10
C PRO A 39 23.08 -9.03 -14.67
N GLN A 40 22.13 -8.20 -15.11
CA GLN A 40 20.86 -8.65 -15.70
C GLN A 40 20.96 -8.74 -17.21
N GLU A 41 20.17 -9.63 -17.80
CA GLU A 41 19.99 -9.79 -19.26
C GLU A 41 21.27 -10.17 -20.02
N ILE A 42 22.24 -10.76 -19.31
CA ILE A 42 23.47 -11.31 -19.89
C ILE A 42 23.29 -12.77 -20.33
N SER A 43 24.04 -13.15 -21.35
CA SER A 43 24.02 -14.50 -21.91
C SER A 43 24.73 -15.50 -20.99
N LEU A 44 24.39 -16.80 -21.11
CA LEU A 44 25.03 -17.85 -20.31
C LEU A 44 26.56 -17.93 -20.52
N PRO A 45 27.11 -17.76 -21.73
CA PRO A 45 28.56 -17.69 -21.94
C PRO A 45 29.23 -16.54 -21.16
N GLU A 46 28.70 -15.32 -21.25
CA GLU A 46 29.22 -14.15 -20.52
C GLU A 46 29.14 -14.35 -19.00
N LEU A 47 28.06 -14.96 -18.52
CA LEU A 47 27.88 -15.27 -17.11
C LEU A 47 28.93 -16.29 -16.62
N ARG A 48 29.28 -17.28 -17.45
CA ARG A 48 30.33 -18.27 -17.15
C ARG A 48 31.71 -17.63 -17.13
N GLU A 49 31.96 -16.66 -17.98
CA GLU A 49 33.21 -15.89 -17.98
C GLU A 49 33.37 -15.08 -16.69
N HIS A 50 32.28 -14.46 -16.22
CA HIS A 50 32.32 -13.59 -15.04
C HIS A 50 32.34 -14.34 -13.70
N PHE A 51 31.58 -15.45 -13.57
CA PHE A 51 31.37 -16.15 -12.29
C PHE A 51 31.85 -17.60 -12.25
N GLY A 52 32.36 -18.12 -13.37
CA GLY A 52 32.73 -19.53 -13.53
C GLY A 52 31.53 -20.46 -13.82
N PRO A 53 31.79 -21.70 -14.28
CA PRO A 53 30.77 -22.58 -14.84
C PRO A 53 29.72 -23.05 -13.83
N ALA A 54 30.12 -23.39 -12.60
CA ALA A 54 29.20 -23.89 -11.57
C ALA A 54 28.24 -22.81 -11.08
N THR A 55 28.77 -21.63 -10.72
CA THR A 55 27.99 -20.48 -10.24
C THR A 55 27.06 -19.94 -11.32
N ALA A 56 27.55 -19.81 -12.55
CA ALA A 56 26.75 -19.37 -13.68
C ALA A 56 25.57 -20.31 -13.95
N SER A 57 25.79 -21.63 -13.84
CA SER A 57 24.70 -22.60 -14.01
C SER A 57 23.64 -22.47 -12.91
N LEU A 58 24.04 -22.17 -11.66
CA LEU A 58 23.09 -21.96 -10.56
C LEU A 58 22.30 -20.66 -10.73
N ILE A 59 22.97 -19.56 -11.07
CA ILE A 59 22.35 -18.26 -11.35
C ILE A 59 21.32 -18.40 -12.47
N ASN A 60 21.68 -19.07 -13.56
CA ASN A 60 20.78 -19.31 -14.70
C ASN A 60 19.62 -20.26 -14.32
N PHE A 61 19.87 -21.28 -13.48
CA PHE A 61 18.83 -22.20 -13.03
C PHE A 61 17.76 -21.50 -12.17
N LEU A 62 18.16 -20.58 -11.29
CA LEU A 62 17.21 -19.73 -10.54
C LEU A 62 16.68 -18.55 -11.37
N ALA A 63 17.11 -18.39 -12.62
CA ALA A 63 16.82 -17.24 -13.48
C ALA A 63 17.20 -15.89 -12.84
N LEU A 64 18.26 -15.85 -12.03
CA LEU A 64 18.73 -14.63 -11.37
C LEU A 64 19.36 -13.63 -12.34
N ASN A 65 19.86 -14.09 -13.48
CA ASN A 65 20.32 -13.26 -14.61
C ASN A 65 19.17 -12.64 -15.41
N ASN A 66 17.93 -13.06 -15.19
CA ASN A 66 16.73 -12.45 -15.76
C ASN A 66 15.61 -12.40 -14.71
N LEU A 67 15.94 -11.86 -13.54
CA LEU A 67 15.11 -11.97 -12.34
C LEU A 67 13.72 -11.34 -12.56
N TYR A 68 13.68 -10.13 -13.10
CA TYR A 68 12.46 -9.32 -13.20
C TYR A 68 11.45 -9.86 -14.22
N HIS A 69 11.88 -10.69 -15.18
CA HIS A 69 11.00 -11.40 -16.10
C HIS A 69 10.76 -12.87 -15.70
N SER A 70 11.41 -13.35 -14.64
CA SER A 70 11.25 -14.73 -14.18
C SER A 70 9.83 -15.00 -13.66
N MET A 71 9.31 -16.19 -13.97
CA MET A 71 7.94 -16.58 -13.59
C MET A 71 7.75 -16.59 -12.07
N TRP A 72 8.74 -17.07 -11.32
CA TRP A 72 8.64 -17.15 -9.86
C TRP A 72 8.61 -15.76 -9.20
N PHE A 73 9.42 -14.81 -9.69
CA PHE A 73 9.41 -13.44 -9.19
C PHE A 73 8.06 -12.75 -9.48
N ARG A 74 7.53 -12.93 -10.70
CA ARG A 74 6.20 -12.44 -11.08
C ARG A 74 5.07 -13.04 -10.22
N ILE A 75 5.15 -14.33 -9.89
CA ILE A 75 4.19 -14.98 -8.99
C ILE A 75 4.27 -14.37 -7.59
N LEU A 76 5.47 -14.15 -7.04
CA LEU A 76 5.63 -13.49 -5.75
C LEU A 76 5.04 -12.06 -5.76
N LEU A 77 5.30 -11.31 -6.82
CA LEU A 77 4.77 -9.96 -7.01
C LEU A 77 3.25 -9.95 -7.07
N LEU A 78 2.66 -10.84 -7.87
CA LEU A 78 1.21 -10.99 -8.01
C LEU A 78 0.55 -11.42 -6.69
N LEU A 79 1.19 -12.33 -5.96
CA LEU A 79 0.70 -12.81 -4.67
C LEU A 79 0.72 -11.69 -3.63
N LEU A 80 1.78 -10.88 -3.61
CA LEU A 80 1.87 -9.69 -2.75
C LEU A 80 0.75 -8.68 -3.10
N CYS A 81 0.56 -8.36 -4.38
CA CYS A 81 -0.50 -7.46 -4.82
C CYS A 81 -1.89 -7.96 -4.39
N THR A 82 -2.17 -9.24 -4.60
CA THR A 82 -3.45 -9.87 -4.24
C THR A 82 -3.66 -9.86 -2.73
N ASN A 83 -2.62 -10.13 -1.94
CA ASN A 83 -2.65 -10.06 -0.49
C ASN A 83 -2.93 -8.62 0.02
N LEU A 84 -2.29 -7.60 -0.55
CA LEU A 84 -2.53 -6.19 -0.20
C LEU A 84 -3.98 -5.78 -0.49
N VAL A 85 -4.52 -6.19 -1.65
CA VAL A 85 -5.92 -5.94 -2.01
C VAL A 85 -6.87 -6.63 -1.03
N ALA A 86 -6.64 -7.91 -0.72
CA ALA A 86 -7.45 -8.66 0.24
C ALA A 86 -7.43 -8.02 1.64
N CYS A 87 -6.23 -7.67 2.15
CA CYS A 87 -6.07 -6.97 3.42
C CYS A 87 -6.85 -5.65 3.47
N THR A 88 -6.81 -4.90 2.36
CA THR A 88 -7.50 -3.61 2.23
C THR A 88 -9.01 -3.78 2.26
N ILE A 89 -9.55 -4.72 1.47
CA ILE A 89 -11.00 -5.02 1.42
C ILE A 89 -11.53 -5.45 2.79
N GLU A 90 -10.78 -6.25 3.54
CA GLU A 90 -11.24 -6.73 4.85
C GLU A 90 -11.20 -5.65 5.95
N ARG A 91 -10.22 -4.75 5.89
CA ARG A 91 -9.99 -3.71 6.92
C ARG A 91 -10.79 -2.43 6.68
N LEU A 92 -11.02 -2.05 5.42
CA LEU A 92 -11.74 -0.84 5.04
C LEU A 92 -13.12 -0.70 5.71
N PRO A 93 -14.02 -1.70 5.70
CA PRO A 93 -15.35 -1.55 6.30
C PRO A 93 -15.30 -1.46 7.83
N LYS A 94 -14.25 -1.98 8.48
CA LYS A 94 -14.06 -1.83 9.93
C LYS A 94 -13.63 -0.40 10.25
N THR A 95 -12.77 0.18 9.43
CA THR A 95 -12.31 1.57 9.59
C THR A 95 -13.41 2.58 9.30
N ILE A 96 -14.19 2.38 8.22
CA ILE A 96 -15.35 3.23 7.93
C ILE A 96 -16.37 3.18 9.08
N ARG A 97 -16.62 1.98 9.65
CA ARG A 97 -17.49 1.84 10.82
C ARG A 97 -16.94 2.57 12.05
N LEU A 98 -15.63 2.51 12.30
CA LEU A 98 -14.99 3.23 13.40
C LEU A 98 -15.15 4.74 13.24
N ILE A 99 -14.88 5.26 12.03
CA ILE A 99 -15.05 6.69 11.72
C ILE A 99 -16.52 7.10 11.88
N ARG A 100 -17.50 6.24 11.56
CA ARG A 100 -18.93 6.52 11.73
C ARG A 100 -19.43 6.37 13.18
N ARG A 101 -18.87 5.45 13.97
CA ARG A 101 -19.33 5.11 15.35
C ARG A 101 -19.01 6.14 16.42
N SER A 102 -18.16 7.13 16.14
CA SER A 102 -17.86 8.25 17.06
C SER A 102 -19.14 9.02 17.51
N GLN A 103 -20.29 8.77 16.88
CA GLN A 103 -21.58 9.39 17.20
C GLN A 103 -22.44 8.58 18.20
N ASP A 104 -21.98 7.46 18.75
CA ASP A 104 -22.77 6.67 19.72
C ASP A 104 -22.81 7.36 21.11
N PRO A 105 -23.95 7.34 21.84
CA PRO A 105 -24.08 7.94 23.17
C PRO A 105 -23.10 7.35 24.18
N PHE A 106 -22.34 8.22 24.85
CA PHE A 106 -21.46 7.82 25.95
C PHE A 106 -22.20 7.82 27.29
N ASP A 107 -21.89 6.82 28.11
CA ASP A 107 -22.32 6.76 29.50
C ASP A 107 -21.38 7.63 30.35
N SER A 108 -21.94 8.60 31.09
CA SER A 108 -21.18 9.51 31.94
C SER A 108 -20.36 8.78 33.01
N GLN A 109 -20.84 7.63 33.49
CA GLN A 109 -20.08 6.80 34.43
C GLN A 109 -18.82 6.22 33.79
N LYS A 110 -18.84 5.88 32.49
CA LYS A 110 -17.64 5.40 31.79
C LYS A 110 -16.62 6.52 31.60
N LEU A 111 -17.07 7.76 31.39
CA LEU A 111 -16.19 8.92 31.25
C LEU A 111 -15.38 9.19 32.52
N SER A 112 -16.01 9.07 33.69
CA SER A 112 -15.34 9.24 34.99
C SER A 112 -14.27 8.19 35.31
N ARG A 113 -14.21 7.10 34.53
CA ARG A 113 -13.23 6.02 34.71
C ARG A 113 -11.98 6.19 33.84
N PHE A 114 -11.95 7.15 32.93
CA PHE A 114 -10.74 7.44 32.16
C PHE A 114 -9.72 8.19 33.03
N GLY A 115 -8.44 7.88 32.85
CA GLY A 115 -7.33 8.47 33.63
C GLY A 115 -7.16 9.98 33.44
N MET A 116 -7.72 10.54 32.37
CA MET A 116 -7.87 11.99 32.17
C MET A 116 -9.35 12.33 32.16
N SER A 117 -9.94 12.44 33.35
CA SER A 117 -11.29 12.97 33.53
C SER A 117 -11.25 14.08 34.58
N SER A 118 -12.01 15.14 34.34
CA SER A 118 -12.16 16.26 35.26
C SER A 118 -13.62 16.68 35.28
N SER A 119 -14.11 17.06 36.46
CA SER A 119 -15.45 17.58 36.66
C SER A 119 -15.33 18.98 37.25
N ILE A 120 -16.01 19.94 36.65
CA ILE A 120 -15.97 21.35 37.04
C ILE A 120 -17.41 21.79 37.32
N ALA A 121 -17.66 22.34 38.51
CA ALA A 121 -18.94 22.95 38.83
C ALA A 121 -19.03 24.33 38.14
N ALA A 122 -20.07 24.53 37.33
CA ALA A 122 -20.32 25.81 36.67
C ALA A 122 -21.23 26.70 37.55
N ALA A 123 -20.87 27.96 37.72
CA ALA A 123 -21.69 28.97 38.42
C ALA A 123 -22.75 29.62 37.50
N LEU A 124 -22.66 29.37 36.19
CA LEU A 124 -23.52 29.96 35.16
C LEU A 124 -24.73 29.05 34.86
N PRO A 125 -25.83 29.62 34.33
CA PRO A 125 -26.93 28.83 33.77
C PRO A 125 -26.45 27.85 32.68
N LEU A 126 -27.19 26.75 32.48
CA LEU A 126 -26.82 25.66 31.57
C LEU A 126 -26.53 26.15 30.14
N GLU A 127 -27.36 27.02 29.59
CA GLU A 127 -27.22 27.54 28.21
C GLU A 127 -25.96 28.39 28.04
N GLN A 128 -25.62 29.21 29.04
CA GLN A 128 -24.41 30.05 29.01
C GLN A 128 -23.15 29.20 29.21
N THR A 129 -23.24 28.17 30.05
CA THR A 129 -22.14 27.21 30.24
C THR A 129 -21.87 26.44 28.95
N GLN A 130 -22.91 26.02 28.24
CA GLN A 130 -22.77 25.28 26.98
C GLN A 130 -22.06 26.11 25.90
N SER A 131 -22.42 27.38 25.72
CA SER A 131 -21.80 28.21 24.68
C SER A 131 -20.32 28.50 24.96
N VAL A 132 -19.95 28.72 26.23
CA VAL A 132 -18.57 28.93 26.65
C VAL A 132 -17.73 27.66 26.45
N VAL A 133 -18.25 26.50 26.85
CA VAL A 133 -17.56 25.21 26.66
C VAL A 133 -17.41 24.87 25.19
N GLU A 134 -18.46 25.05 24.38
CA GLU A 134 -18.43 24.81 22.95
C GLU A 134 -17.38 25.68 22.25
N SER A 135 -17.27 26.96 22.64
CA SER A 135 -16.28 27.90 22.10
C SER A 135 -14.84 27.48 22.47
N ALA A 136 -14.58 27.22 23.76
CA ALA A 136 -13.24 26.86 24.24
C ALA A 136 -12.75 25.51 23.66
N VAL A 137 -13.66 24.54 23.52
CA VAL A 137 -13.36 23.23 22.92
C VAL A 137 -13.15 23.36 21.42
N CYS A 138 -13.96 24.17 20.72
CA CYS A 138 -13.78 24.38 19.28
C CYS A 138 -12.47 25.08 18.94
N GLU A 139 -12.02 26.03 19.77
CA GLU A 139 -10.76 26.73 19.58
C GLU A 139 -9.55 25.80 19.73
N THR A 140 -9.60 24.88 20.71
CA THR A 140 -8.46 24.02 21.05
C THR A 140 -8.46 22.69 20.27
N PHE A 141 -9.62 22.07 20.09
CA PHE A 141 -9.78 20.71 19.55
C PHE A 141 -10.62 20.65 18.27
N GLY A 142 -11.10 21.78 17.76
CA GLY A 142 -11.94 21.82 16.57
C GLY A 142 -13.38 21.40 16.80
N ARG A 143 -14.12 21.21 15.69
CA ARG A 143 -15.59 21.13 15.66
C ARG A 143 -16.16 20.10 16.65
N MET A 144 -17.01 20.58 17.54
CA MET A 144 -17.79 19.74 18.45
C MET A 144 -18.94 19.04 17.70
N CYS A 145 -19.05 17.73 17.85
CA CYS A 145 -20.20 16.95 17.41
C CYS A 145 -21.10 16.65 18.61
N ARG A 146 -22.31 17.21 18.60
CA ARG A 146 -23.34 16.88 19.59
C ARG A 146 -23.83 15.45 19.36
N ILE A 147 -23.94 14.70 20.45
CA ILE A 147 -24.48 13.34 20.46
C ILE A 147 -25.83 13.43 21.15
N GLU A 148 -26.90 13.15 20.42
CA GLU A 148 -28.24 13.09 21.03
C GLU A 148 -28.25 11.98 22.08
N SER A 149 -28.28 12.36 23.35
CA SER A 149 -28.46 11.39 24.42
C SER A 149 -29.90 10.89 24.34
N ALA A 150 -30.10 9.64 23.95
CA ALA A 150 -31.36 8.96 24.13
C ALA A 150 -31.59 8.75 25.64
N ARG A 151 -32.13 9.77 26.33
CA ARG A 151 -32.84 9.58 27.59
C ARG A 151 -34.26 10.12 27.45
N VAL A 152 -35.19 9.22 27.73
CA VAL A 152 -36.63 9.43 27.88
C VAL A 152 -36.90 10.71 28.69
N GLY A 153 -37.70 11.63 28.14
CA GLY A 153 -38.27 12.75 28.90
C GLY A 153 -37.67 14.15 28.67
N GLY A 154 -36.87 14.40 27.62
CA GLY A 154 -36.58 15.76 27.15
C GLY A 154 -35.62 16.62 27.98
N LEU A 155 -35.12 16.12 29.12
CA LEU A 155 -34.17 16.80 30.02
C LEU A 155 -32.96 15.89 30.29
N GLY A 156 -32.17 15.63 29.25
CA GLY A 156 -30.89 14.92 29.34
C GLY A 156 -29.71 15.89 29.37
N PRO A 157 -28.59 15.56 30.06
CA PRO A 157 -27.37 16.35 29.97
C PRO A 157 -26.86 16.40 28.52
N LEU A 158 -26.36 17.56 28.07
CA LEU A 158 -25.76 17.70 26.75
C LEU A 158 -24.48 16.87 26.66
N CYS A 159 -24.47 15.86 25.78
CA CYS A 159 -23.30 15.06 25.46
C CYS A 159 -22.74 15.50 24.11
N ALA A 160 -21.43 15.75 24.05
CA ALA A 160 -20.78 16.13 22.81
C ALA A 160 -19.30 15.72 22.84
N VAL A 161 -18.76 15.44 21.66
CA VAL A 161 -17.39 14.95 21.47
C VAL A 161 -16.71 15.81 20.42
N SER A 162 -15.43 16.12 20.64
CA SER A 162 -14.56 16.73 19.63
C SER A 162 -13.41 15.78 19.33
N GLU A 163 -13.18 15.51 18.05
CA GLU A 163 -12.12 14.62 17.56
C GLU A 163 -11.34 15.30 16.43
N THR A 164 -10.04 15.52 16.66
CA THR A 164 -9.09 15.95 15.63
C THR A 164 -8.45 14.76 14.92
N GLY A 165 -8.11 14.92 13.64
CA GLY A 165 -7.23 13.97 12.94
C GLY A 165 -7.90 12.68 12.45
N ARG A 166 -9.22 12.68 12.22
CA ARG A 166 -9.97 11.51 11.72
C ARG A 166 -9.41 10.92 10.42
N TRP A 167 -8.80 11.76 9.59
CA TRP A 167 -8.14 11.39 8.32
C TRP A 167 -6.91 10.50 8.51
N SER A 168 -6.24 10.54 9.67
CA SER A 168 -5.07 9.69 9.95
C SER A 168 -5.39 8.21 9.81
N THR A 169 -6.60 7.79 10.21
CA THR A 169 -7.09 6.42 10.05
C THR A 169 -7.22 6.00 8.59
N LEU A 170 -7.32 6.94 7.65
CA LEU A 170 -7.40 6.67 6.21
C LEU A 170 -6.02 6.59 5.54
N MET A 171 -4.97 7.11 6.18
CA MET A 171 -3.62 7.19 5.61
C MET A 171 -3.07 5.82 5.20
N VAL A 172 -3.36 4.78 5.98
CA VAL A 172 -2.91 3.41 5.65
C VAL A 172 -3.42 2.95 4.28
N TYR A 173 -4.63 3.36 3.88
CA TYR A 173 -5.20 3.01 2.57
C TYR A 173 -4.56 3.80 1.44
N ALA A 174 -4.17 5.06 1.69
CA ALA A 174 -3.39 5.83 0.73
C ALA A 174 -2.02 5.19 0.46
N VAL A 175 -1.34 4.72 1.51
CA VAL A 175 -0.07 3.99 1.38
C VAL A 175 -0.24 2.67 0.64
N HIS A 176 -1.29 1.90 0.95
CA HIS A 176 -1.56 0.66 0.22
C HIS A 176 -1.83 0.93 -1.26
N LEU A 177 -2.60 1.99 -1.57
CA LEU A 177 -2.90 2.37 -2.94
C LEU A 177 -1.63 2.79 -3.70
N SER A 178 -0.75 3.60 -3.08
CA SER A 178 0.49 4.03 -3.72
C SER A 178 1.41 2.85 -4.03
N VAL A 179 1.57 1.93 -3.07
CA VAL A 179 2.36 0.70 -3.27
C VAL A 179 1.74 -0.15 -4.38
N LEU A 180 0.41 -0.34 -4.38
CA LEU A 180 -0.27 -1.12 -5.41
C LEU A 180 -0.10 -0.53 -6.80
N ILE A 181 -0.19 0.80 -6.95
CA ILE A 181 0.03 1.49 -8.23
C ILE A 181 1.45 1.21 -8.75
N VAL A 182 2.47 1.34 -7.90
CA VAL A 182 3.87 1.09 -8.27
C VAL A 182 4.07 -0.36 -8.68
N LEU A 183 3.54 -1.33 -7.93
CA LEU A 183 3.71 -2.76 -8.22
C LEU A 183 2.97 -3.17 -9.51
N VAL A 184 1.75 -2.67 -9.72
CA VAL A 184 0.99 -2.92 -10.95
C VAL A 184 1.68 -2.30 -12.16
N GLY A 185 2.21 -1.07 -12.02
CA GLY A 185 3.00 -0.43 -13.07
C GLY A 185 4.26 -1.23 -13.43
N ALA A 186 5.01 -1.70 -12.43
CA ALA A 186 6.17 -2.56 -12.64
C ALA A 186 5.79 -3.89 -13.32
N MET A 187 4.67 -4.50 -12.91
CA MET A 187 4.17 -5.73 -13.50
C MET A 187 3.74 -5.53 -14.96
N ALA A 188 3.02 -4.44 -15.26
CA ALA A 188 2.64 -4.07 -16.62
C ALA A 188 3.89 -3.81 -17.49
N GLY A 189 4.89 -3.12 -16.95
CA GLY A 189 6.18 -2.90 -17.64
C GLY A 189 6.94 -4.21 -17.92
N SER A 190 6.88 -5.19 -17.02
CA SER A 190 7.51 -6.50 -17.25
C SER A 190 6.82 -7.34 -18.33
N PHE A 191 5.52 -7.14 -18.56
CA PHE A 191 4.74 -7.86 -19.57
C PHE A 191 4.68 -7.15 -20.92
N LEU A 192 4.54 -5.83 -20.93
CA LEU A 192 4.32 -5.02 -22.13
C LEU A 192 5.57 -4.29 -22.60
N GLY A 193 6.58 -4.17 -21.74
CA GLY A 193 7.83 -3.51 -22.06
C GLY A 193 8.70 -4.38 -22.98
N PHE A 194 9.43 -3.72 -23.87
CA PHE A 194 10.50 -4.33 -24.64
C PHE A 194 11.81 -3.62 -24.30
N LYS A 195 12.92 -4.34 -24.49
CA LYS A 195 14.26 -3.80 -24.38
C LYS A 195 15.03 -4.18 -25.63
N GLY A 196 15.94 -3.31 -26.03
CA GLY A 196 16.80 -3.56 -27.16
C GLY A 196 18.02 -2.65 -27.15
N ALA A 197 18.98 -3.00 -27.98
CA ALA A 197 20.19 -2.24 -28.19
C ALA A 197 20.19 -1.66 -29.60
N MET A 198 20.74 -0.46 -29.75
CA MET A 198 21.12 0.08 -31.06
C MET A 198 22.57 0.51 -30.98
N ASN A 199 23.35 0.13 -31.99
CA ASN A 199 24.72 0.61 -32.15
C ASN A 199 24.68 1.75 -33.18
N LEU A 200 25.08 2.95 -32.74
CA LEU A 200 25.17 4.16 -33.56
C LEU A 200 26.59 4.70 -33.48
N THR A 201 27.19 5.05 -34.63
CA THR A 201 28.42 5.85 -34.66
C THR A 201 28.11 7.35 -34.68
N GLU A 202 29.10 8.19 -34.36
CA GLU A 202 28.92 9.65 -34.33
C GLU A 202 28.44 10.17 -35.70
N GLY A 203 27.33 10.92 -35.70
CA GLY A 203 26.68 11.45 -36.88
C GLY A 203 25.64 10.51 -37.53
N GLU A 204 25.54 9.26 -37.09
CA GLU A 204 24.52 8.33 -37.59
C GLU A 204 23.16 8.54 -36.93
N THR A 205 22.11 8.30 -37.72
CA THR A 205 20.71 8.26 -37.30
C THR A 205 20.14 6.88 -37.61
N SER A 206 19.41 6.29 -36.67
CA SER A 206 18.70 5.02 -36.88
C SER A 206 17.37 5.02 -36.13
N ASP A 207 16.38 4.39 -36.73
CA ASP A 207 15.09 4.03 -36.15
C ASP A 207 15.04 2.52 -35.81
N LYS A 208 16.11 1.77 -36.09
CA LYS A 208 16.16 0.32 -35.93
C LYS A 208 16.80 -0.08 -34.60
N VAL A 209 16.05 -0.83 -33.80
CA VAL A 209 16.51 -1.40 -32.52
C VAL A 209 16.56 -2.92 -32.62
N MET A 210 17.67 -3.50 -32.20
CA MET A 210 17.81 -4.95 -32.04
C MET A 210 17.21 -5.35 -30.68
N LEU A 211 16.16 -6.17 -30.69
CA LEU A 211 15.52 -6.62 -29.46
C LEU A 211 16.41 -7.58 -28.66
N ALA A 212 16.39 -7.47 -27.33
CA ALA A 212 17.11 -8.39 -26.45
C ALA A 212 16.48 -9.80 -26.55
N GLY A 213 17.24 -10.77 -27.07
CA GLY A 213 16.85 -12.18 -27.14
C GLY A 213 16.22 -12.67 -28.44
N ALA A 214 16.00 -11.79 -29.42
CA ALA A 214 15.58 -12.16 -30.77
C ALA A 214 16.42 -11.41 -31.81
N GLU A 215 16.90 -12.09 -32.87
CA GLU A 215 17.52 -11.44 -34.05
C GLU A 215 16.54 -10.58 -34.87
N SER A 216 15.39 -10.22 -34.30
CA SER A 216 14.40 -9.37 -34.94
C SER A 216 14.70 -7.89 -34.65
N VAL A 217 14.92 -7.15 -35.72
CA VAL A 217 14.99 -5.68 -35.70
C VAL A 217 13.57 -5.12 -35.66
N THR A 218 13.31 -4.19 -34.74
CA THR A 218 12.04 -3.44 -34.67
C THR A 218 12.29 -2.00 -35.07
N GLU A 219 11.42 -1.44 -35.91
CA GLU A 219 11.43 -0.03 -36.29
C GLU A 219 10.67 0.80 -35.25
N LEU A 220 11.31 1.85 -34.74
CA LEU A 220 10.74 2.79 -33.79
C LEU A 220 9.88 3.83 -34.51
N PRO A 221 8.86 4.40 -33.86
CA PRO A 221 8.07 5.50 -34.43
C PRO A 221 8.80 6.85 -34.40
N PHE A 222 10.09 6.86 -34.04
CA PHE A 222 10.96 8.02 -33.95
C PHE A 222 12.40 7.60 -34.30
N GLU A 223 13.21 8.58 -34.72
CA GLU A 223 14.63 8.40 -35.03
C GLU A 223 15.51 8.83 -33.85
N VAL A 224 16.62 8.13 -33.64
CA VAL A 224 17.66 8.50 -32.67
C VAL A 224 18.95 8.80 -33.43
N ARG A 225 19.55 9.97 -33.16
CA ARG A 225 20.83 10.39 -33.73
C ARG A 225 21.91 10.47 -32.66
N CYS A 226 23.09 9.94 -32.93
CA CYS A 226 24.27 10.12 -32.07
C CYS A 226 25.02 11.38 -32.47
N ASP A 227 24.90 12.47 -31.70
CA ASP A 227 25.62 13.72 -31.98
C ASP A 227 27.11 13.64 -31.60
N LYS A 228 27.43 12.92 -30.51
CA LYS A 228 28.78 12.77 -29.96
C LYS A 228 28.83 11.61 -28.95
N PHE A 229 29.95 10.91 -28.85
CA PHE A 229 30.21 9.83 -27.87
C PHE A 229 31.05 10.29 -26.67
#